data_AF-A0A8S1W4H8-F1
#
_entry.id   AF-A0A8S1W4H8-F1
#
_cell.length_a   1.000
_cell.length_b   1.000
_cell.length_c   1.000
_cell.angle_alpha   90.00
_cell.angle_beta   90.00
_cell.angle_gamma   90.00
#
_symmetry.space_group_name_H-M   'P 1'
#
loop_
_entity.id
_entity.type
_entity.pdbx_description
1 polymer ?
#
loop_
_entity_poly.entity_id
_entity_poly.type
_entity_poly.pdbx_seq_one_letter_code
_entity_poly.pdbx_strand_id
1 'polypeptide(L)'
;MNQNQDSHVIYQELLTSSLNKLLKLLPKQMVSLKTLIDKSLEQIEQTKNDVNRFATNANKYFIIYKYCIDIKHNKITECCLYDLEKLISQNFIDGYSYDYLEFEKGKQKDRMLIDSIVESIISCTKLQDENLHYLIVKCIDALFKQQRLIISGETLLSTFKAYLHLYKLGMGSIKNSIKQAIKSVYDNSQVKVDMENMLNKGLSWNSFYDEPKEIEEVAISDGDIVEYVSITLRHMVDDVILYNERIKTGQANIPIASVPQAWEAEDIKYKNYIEVKVVENGITSGKFGWCILCRQPAPYFCKDTRVPVCSVPCKKKHFEMIENIKIMQSGQQSRNDDCQIIFKYLSSKANKDKNIKKEVCLDFILYIIESYPLHIQQLNFDENFINMICLNLKNKRTSTTTFKILLLLIFHARDLLQIQLEIIF
;
A
#
# COMPACT_ATOMS: atom_id res chain seq x y z
N MET A 1 11.69 -30.09 -16.63
CA MET A 1 11.89 -30.97 -15.46
C MET A 1 13.22 -30.75 -14.72
N ASN A 2 14.31 -30.26 -15.34
CA ASN A 2 15.60 -30.08 -14.62
C ASN A 2 15.75 -28.78 -13.79
N GLN A 3 15.08 -27.68 -14.12
CA GLN A 3 15.26 -26.39 -13.41
C GLN A 3 14.80 -26.41 -11.93
N ASN A 4 13.78 -27.22 -11.59
CA ASN A 4 13.26 -27.29 -10.22
C ASN A 4 14.17 -28.12 -9.28
N GLN A 5 14.86 -29.14 -9.81
CA GLN A 5 15.82 -29.91 -9.02
C GLN A 5 17.04 -29.06 -8.66
N ASP A 6 17.54 -28.25 -9.59
CA ASP A 6 18.67 -27.35 -9.34
C ASP A 6 18.33 -26.25 -8.32
N SER A 7 17.14 -25.66 -8.40
CA SER A 7 16.72 -24.61 -7.45
C SER A 7 16.60 -25.11 -6.01
N HIS A 8 16.09 -26.33 -5.82
CA HIS A 8 15.96 -26.95 -4.49
C HIS A 8 17.33 -27.27 -3.86
N VAL A 9 18.28 -27.76 -4.64
CA VAL A 9 19.65 -28.01 -4.16
C VAL A 9 20.31 -26.70 -3.73
N ILE A 10 20.21 -25.65 -4.56
CA ILE A 10 20.75 -24.32 -4.25
C ILE A 10 20.13 -23.76 -2.97
N TYR A 11 18.80 -23.88 -2.81
CA TYR A 11 18.08 -23.48 -1.60
C TYR A 11 18.65 -24.15 -0.35
N GLN A 12 18.80 -25.48 -0.37
CA GLN A 12 19.28 -26.25 0.77
C GLN A 12 20.73 -25.91 1.11
N GLU A 13 21.60 -25.81 0.10
CA GLU A 13 23.01 -25.48 0.29
C GLU A 13 23.19 -24.08 0.89
N LEU A 14 22.47 -23.07 0.35
CA LEU A 14 22.55 -21.71 0.85
C LEU A 14 22.07 -21.61 2.29
N LEU A 15 20.91 -22.20 2.60
CA LEU A 15 20.32 -22.11 3.94
C LEU A 15 21.15 -22.90 4.97
N THR A 16 21.57 -24.12 4.63
CA THR A 16 22.43 -24.95 5.49
C THR A 16 23.77 -24.26 5.75
N SER A 17 24.39 -23.70 4.71
CA SER A 17 25.65 -22.96 4.83
C SER A 17 25.48 -21.73 5.72
N SER A 18 24.39 -20.96 5.53
CA SER A 18 24.10 -19.78 6.33
C SER A 18 23.92 -20.11 7.80
N LEU A 19 23.03 -21.05 8.12
CA LEU A 19 22.73 -21.44 9.49
C LEU A 19 23.95 -22.00 10.23
N ASN A 20 24.78 -22.81 9.56
CA ASN A 20 26.03 -23.32 10.14
C ASN A 20 27.05 -22.22 10.43
N LYS A 21 27.15 -21.18 9.58
CA LYS A 21 28.02 -20.01 9.86
C LYS A 21 27.53 -19.26 11.08
N LEU A 22 26.22 -19.00 11.17
CA LEU A 22 25.62 -18.31 12.31
C LEU A 22 25.84 -19.09 13.62
N LEU A 23 25.64 -20.40 13.61
CA LEU A 23 25.86 -21.27 14.77
C LEU A 23 27.29 -21.14 15.32
N LYS A 24 28.29 -21.05 14.44
CA LYS A 24 29.71 -20.88 14.80
C LYS A 24 30.00 -19.49 15.38
N LEU A 25 29.31 -18.45 14.91
CA LEU A 25 29.50 -17.07 15.36
C LEU A 25 28.75 -16.74 16.66
N LEU A 26 27.72 -17.50 17.00
CA LEU A 26 26.87 -17.23 18.16
C LEU A 26 27.58 -17.48 19.50
N PRO A 27 27.46 -16.55 20.48
CA PRO A 27 27.98 -16.74 21.83
C PRO A 27 27.45 -18.01 22.50
N LYS A 28 28.25 -18.63 23.38
CA LYS A 28 27.85 -19.85 24.10
C LYS A 28 26.59 -19.69 24.97
N GLN A 29 26.31 -18.47 25.42
CA GLN A 29 25.19 -18.14 26.29
C GLN A 29 23.82 -18.18 25.57
N MET A 30 23.79 -18.12 24.24
CA MET A 30 22.56 -18.08 23.44
C MET A 30 22.01 -19.48 23.14
N VAL A 31 21.76 -20.27 24.18
CA VAL A 31 21.39 -21.69 24.06
C VAL A 31 20.09 -21.87 23.26
N SER A 32 19.06 -21.08 23.55
CA SER A 32 17.76 -21.17 22.88
C SER A 32 17.84 -20.95 21.36
N LEU A 33 18.59 -19.95 20.93
CA LEU A 33 18.78 -19.64 19.51
C LEU A 33 19.61 -20.73 18.81
N LYS A 34 20.62 -21.29 19.47
CA LYS A 34 21.38 -22.42 18.93
C LYS A 34 20.49 -23.65 18.74
N THR A 35 19.68 -23.98 19.73
CA THR A 35 18.70 -25.08 19.62
C THR A 35 17.69 -24.84 18.49
N LEU A 36 17.26 -23.60 18.28
CA LEU A 36 16.37 -23.26 17.16
C LEU A 36 17.05 -23.47 15.80
N ILE A 37 18.34 -23.09 15.68
CA ILE A 37 19.14 -23.31 14.48
C ILE A 37 19.34 -24.80 14.22
N ASP A 38 19.71 -25.59 15.24
CA ASP A 38 19.94 -27.04 15.11
C ASP A 38 18.66 -27.76 14.64
N LYS A 39 17.51 -27.45 15.25
CA LYS A 39 16.20 -27.97 14.81
C LYS A 39 15.87 -27.58 13.37
N SER A 40 16.22 -26.37 12.96
CA SER A 40 15.97 -25.91 11.59
C SER A 40 16.86 -26.64 10.58
N LEU A 41 18.12 -26.89 10.93
CA LEU A 41 19.04 -27.69 10.13
C LEU A 41 18.55 -29.13 9.97
N GLU A 42 18.07 -29.76 11.05
CA GLU A 42 17.45 -31.09 10.98
C GLU A 42 16.23 -31.11 10.05
N GLN A 43 15.36 -30.11 10.12
CA GLN A 43 14.20 -30.00 9.22
C GLN A 43 14.63 -29.87 7.76
N ILE A 44 15.63 -29.04 7.47
CA ILE A 44 16.16 -28.88 6.10
C ILE A 44 16.77 -30.20 5.62
N GLU A 45 17.49 -30.93 6.46
CA GLU A 45 18.06 -32.22 6.09
C GLU A 45 17.00 -33.28 5.81
N GLN A 46 15.94 -33.33 6.62
CA GLN A 46 14.80 -34.23 6.38
C GLN A 46 14.12 -33.96 5.03
N THR A 47 14.17 -32.73 4.52
CA THR A 47 13.63 -32.39 3.20
C THR A 47 14.48 -32.87 2.01
N LYS A 48 15.73 -33.33 2.21
CA LYS A 48 16.61 -33.82 1.12
C LYS A 48 16.03 -35.02 0.36
N ASN A 49 15.20 -35.83 1.01
CA ASN A 49 14.74 -37.10 0.45
C ASN A 49 13.34 -37.03 -0.20
N ASP A 50 12.64 -35.90 -0.12
CA ASP A 50 11.22 -35.80 -0.51
C ASP A 50 11.02 -34.70 -1.57
N VAL A 51 11.57 -34.95 -2.78
CA VAL A 51 11.68 -33.99 -3.91
C VAL A 51 10.32 -33.51 -4.44
N ASN A 52 9.24 -34.24 -4.20
CA ASN A 52 7.93 -33.98 -4.78
C ASN A 52 7.05 -33.02 -3.96
N ARG A 53 7.53 -32.50 -2.82
CA ARG A 53 6.66 -31.81 -1.83
C ARG A 53 6.97 -30.36 -1.50
N PHE A 54 8.07 -29.77 -1.96
CA PHE A 54 8.52 -28.50 -1.37
C PHE A 54 8.44 -27.28 -2.28
N ALA A 55 7.66 -26.31 -1.81
CA ALA A 55 7.89 -24.91 -2.12
C ALA A 55 9.24 -24.50 -1.53
N THR A 56 10.17 -24.01 -2.36
CA THR A 56 11.46 -23.44 -1.98
C THR A 56 11.27 -22.08 -1.31
N ASN A 57 10.64 -22.07 -0.13
CA ASN A 57 10.35 -20.87 0.65
C ASN A 57 11.06 -20.94 2.01
N ALA A 58 11.83 -19.90 2.32
CA ALA A 58 12.62 -19.73 3.54
C ALA A 58 12.03 -18.68 4.51
N ASN A 59 10.84 -18.12 4.25
CA ASN A 59 10.19 -17.12 5.11
C ASN A 59 10.08 -17.60 6.57
N LYS A 60 9.80 -18.89 6.79
CA LYS A 60 9.71 -19.50 8.13
C LYS A 60 11.02 -19.45 8.93
N TYR A 61 12.17 -19.36 8.27
CA TYR A 61 13.47 -19.29 8.92
C TYR A 61 13.90 -17.84 9.21
N PHE A 62 13.15 -16.84 8.74
CA PHE A 62 13.47 -15.43 8.97
C PHE A 62 13.59 -15.07 10.45
N ILE A 63 12.83 -15.73 11.33
CA ILE A 63 12.92 -15.58 12.78
C ILE A 63 14.36 -15.73 13.32
N ILE A 64 15.16 -16.64 12.75
CA ILE A 64 16.55 -16.84 13.14
C ILE A 64 17.38 -15.61 12.78
N TYR A 65 17.23 -15.12 11.55
CA TYR A 65 17.93 -13.91 11.09
C TYR A 65 17.54 -12.69 11.91
N LYS A 66 16.25 -12.54 12.24
CA LYS A 66 15.77 -11.47 13.11
C LYS A 66 16.45 -11.52 14.49
N TYR A 67 16.45 -12.68 15.15
CA TYR A 67 17.11 -12.81 16.45
C TYR A 67 18.60 -12.49 16.36
N CYS A 68 19.29 -12.95 15.32
CA CYS A 68 20.71 -12.65 15.12
C CYS A 68 20.98 -11.16 14.87
N ILE A 69 20.10 -10.47 14.12
CA ILE A 69 20.16 -9.02 13.91
C ILE A 69 19.94 -8.27 15.24
N ASP A 70 18.98 -8.72 16.05
CA ASP A 70 18.62 -8.08 17.32
C ASP A 70 19.75 -8.15 18.37
N ILE A 71 20.71 -9.07 18.22
CA ILE A 71 21.95 -9.12 19.04
C ILE A 71 22.80 -7.85 18.84
N LYS A 72 22.71 -7.19 17.68
CA LYS A 72 23.46 -5.97 17.33
C LYS A 72 24.99 -6.13 17.39
N HIS A 73 25.49 -7.35 17.19
CA HIS A 73 26.91 -7.62 17.07
C HIS A 73 27.34 -7.54 15.60
N ASN A 74 28.30 -6.66 15.27
CA ASN A 74 28.65 -6.34 13.88
C ASN A 74 28.90 -7.57 13.00
N LYS A 75 29.80 -8.48 13.41
CA LYS A 75 30.14 -9.68 12.61
C LYS A 75 28.97 -10.64 12.40
N ILE A 76 28.06 -10.74 13.38
CA ILE A 76 26.89 -11.62 13.28
C ILE A 76 25.89 -10.98 12.32
N THR A 77 25.65 -9.68 12.50
CA THR A 77 24.77 -8.88 11.65
C THR A 77 25.26 -8.87 10.20
N GLU A 78 26.57 -8.76 9.98
CA GLU A 78 27.20 -8.80 8.65
C GLU A 78 26.95 -10.14 7.96
N CYS A 79 27.23 -11.24 8.67
CA CYS A 79 26.96 -12.59 8.16
C CYS A 79 25.46 -12.79 7.86
N CYS A 80 24.58 -12.31 8.74
CA CYS A 80 23.13 -12.38 8.52
C CYS A 80 22.69 -11.62 7.28
N LEU A 81 23.07 -10.34 7.16
CA LEU A 81 22.64 -9.52 6.02
C LEU A 81 23.21 -10.05 4.71
N TYR A 82 24.46 -10.53 4.70
CA TYR A 82 25.06 -11.13 3.51
C TYR A 82 24.30 -12.37 3.03
N ASP A 83 23.98 -13.30 3.93
CA ASP A 83 23.24 -14.50 3.55
C ASP A 83 21.76 -14.20 3.25
N LEU A 84 21.15 -13.25 3.97
CA LEU A 84 19.77 -12.79 3.73
C LEU A 84 19.64 -12.17 2.33
N GLU A 85 20.59 -11.33 1.91
CA GLU A 85 20.65 -10.77 0.56
C GLU A 85 20.62 -11.87 -0.51
N LYS A 86 21.42 -12.93 -0.36
CA LYS A 86 21.43 -14.05 -1.31
C LYS A 86 20.10 -14.80 -1.36
N LEU A 87 19.49 -15.04 -0.19
CA LEU A 87 18.21 -15.73 -0.12
C LEU A 87 17.09 -14.90 -0.76
N ILE A 88 17.12 -13.58 -0.58
CA ILE A 88 16.18 -12.64 -1.20
C ILE A 88 16.40 -12.57 -2.71
N SER A 89 17.65 -12.39 -3.15
CA SER A 89 18.00 -12.28 -4.58
C SER A 89 17.65 -13.54 -5.38
N GLN A 90 17.59 -14.71 -4.73
CA GLN A 90 17.14 -15.98 -5.34
C GLN A 90 15.64 -16.25 -5.14
N ASN A 91 14.86 -15.31 -4.59
CA ASN A 91 13.44 -15.43 -4.26
C ASN A 91 13.10 -16.58 -3.29
N PHE A 92 14.06 -17.01 -2.47
CA PHE A 92 13.78 -17.97 -1.40
C PHE A 92 13.16 -17.30 -0.18
N ILE A 93 13.46 -16.02 0.05
CA ILE A 93 12.73 -15.17 1.02
C ILE A 93 12.08 -14.05 0.22
N ASP A 94 10.74 -14.04 0.22
CA ASP A 94 9.94 -12.99 -0.42
C ASP A 94 9.12 -12.18 0.61
N GLY A 95 8.93 -12.70 1.83
CA GLY A 95 8.11 -12.04 2.84
C GLY A 95 6.60 -12.01 2.49
N TYR A 96 6.16 -12.74 1.45
CA TYR A 96 4.76 -12.86 1.06
C TYR A 96 4.03 -13.90 1.93
N SER A 97 3.94 -13.58 3.22
CA SER A 97 3.20 -14.35 4.22
C SER A 97 2.78 -13.44 5.36
N TYR A 98 1.78 -13.83 6.14
CA TYR A 98 1.42 -13.10 7.36
C TYR A 98 2.61 -12.98 8.31
N ASP A 99 2.71 -11.82 8.98
CA ASP A 99 3.75 -11.55 9.97
C ASP A 99 3.53 -12.35 11.26
N TYR A 100 4.03 -13.59 11.26
CA TYR A 100 3.95 -14.49 12.41
C TYR A 100 4.77 -14.01 13.62
N LEU A 101 5.64 -13.00 13.47
CA LEU A 101 6.47 -12.48 14.55
C LEU A 101 5.73 -11.46 15.43
N GLU A 102 4.74 -10.77 14.87
CA GLU A 102 3.88 -9.82 15.60
C GLU A 102 2.55 -10.45 16.04
N PHE A 103 2.15 -11.57 15.41
CA PHE A 103 0.96 -12.33 15.79
C PHE A 103 1.00 -12.77 17.27
N GLU A 104 2.17 -13.18 17.76
CA GLU A 104 2.38 -13.56 19.17
C GLU A 104 2.24 -12.38 20.15
N LYS A 105 2.29 -11.14 19.66
CA LYS A 105 2.18 -9.91 20.48
C LYS A 105 0.78 -9.29 20.47
N GLY A 106 -0.21 -9.96 19.85
CA GLY A 106 -1.59 -9.49 19.80
C GLY A 106 -1.81 -8.23 18.96
N LYS A 107 -0.88 -7.89 18.04
CA LYS A 107 -1.01 -6.75 17.13
C LYS A 107 -1.49 -7.20 15.73
N GLN A 108 -2.25 -6.30 15.10
CA GLN A 108 -2.81 -6.28 13.73
C GLN A 108 -2.77 -7.58 12.88
N LYS A 109 -3.95 -8.06 12.47
CA LYS A 109 -4.15 -9.25 11.63
C LYS A 109 -3.67 -9.11 10.17
N ASP A 110 -3.33 -7.91 9.71
CA ASP A 110 -3.16 -7.63 8.27
C ASP A 110 -1.73 -7.27 7.86
N ARG A 111 -0.74 -7.44 8.75
CA ARG A 111 0.66 -7.13 8.46
C ARG A 111 1.36 -8.28 7.75
N MET A 112 2.14 -7.96 6.72
CA MET A 112 2.93 -8.94 5.96
C MET A 112 4.35 -9.07 6.54
N LEU A 113 4.94 -10.25 6.42
CA LEU A 113 6.29 -10.56 6.93
C LEU A 113 7.35 -9.65 6.32
N ILE A 114 7.17 -9.22 5.07
CA ILE A 114 8.08 -8.29 4.40
C ILE A 114 8.32 -7.01 5.20
N ASP A 115 7.29 -6.46 5.84
CA ASP A 115 7.42 -5.24 6.65
C ASP A 115 8.38 -5.49 7.82
N SER A 116 8.23 -6.64 8.46
CA SER A 116 9.12 -7.10 9.53
C SER A 116 10.55 -7.34 9.04
N ILE A 117 10.73 -7.86 7.82
CA ILE A 117 12.05 -8.04 7.20
C ILE A 117 12.72 -6.69 6.98
N VAL A 118 12.03 -5.76 6.30
CA VAL A 118 12.54 -4.43 5.98
C VAL A 118 12.88 -3.66 7.25
N GLU A 119 12.00 -3.66 8.26
CA GLU A 119 12.27 -3.00 9.54
C GLU A 119 13.48 -3.57 10.26
N SER A 120 13.64 -4.89 10.26
CA SER A 120 14.79 -5.55 10.89
C SER A 120 16.09 -5.13 10.20
N ILE A 121 16.11 -5.09 8.86
CA ILE A 121 17.27 -4.62 8.08
C ILE A 121 17.55 -3.13 8.34
N ILE A 122 16.52 -2.27 8.34
CA ILE A 122 16.66 -0.84 8.60
C ILE A 122 17.17 -0.59 10.03
N SER A 123 16.81 -1.43 11.00
CA SER A 123 17.28 -1.28 12.38
C SER A 123 18.82 -1.33 12.49
N CYS A 124 19.48 -2.03 11.57
CA CYS A 124 20.94 -2.15 11.49
C CYS A 124 21.65 -0.85 11.08
N THR A 125 20.93 0.14 10.54
CA THR A 125 21.52 1.44 10.12
C THR A 125 22.17 2.21 11.27
N LYS A 126 21.82 1.88 12.52
CA LYS A 126 22.41 2.46 13.73
C LYS A 126 23.84 1.99 13.98
N LEU A 127 24.27 0.87 13.38
CA LEU A 127 25.63 0.35 13.52
C LEU A 127 26.58 1.19 12.68
N GLN A 128 27.74 1.58 13.23
CA GLN A 128 28.72 2.43 12.56
C GLN A 128 29.75 1.58 11.78
N ASP A 129 29.29 0.86 10.76
CA ASP A 129 30.14 0.00 9.94
C ASP A 129 29.76 0.16 8.45
N GLU A 130 30.72 0.54 7.61
CA GLU A 130 30.47 0.84 6.20
C GLU A 130 30.11 -0.42 5.39
N ASN A 131 30.67 -1.58 5.72
CA ASN A 131 30.33 -2.84 5.04
C ASN A 131 28.89 -3.23 5.37
N LEU A 132 28.47 -3.07 6.63
CA LEU A 132 27.07 -3.25 7.03
C LEU A 132 26.15 -2.29 6.27
N HIS A 133 26.51 -1.01 6.16
CA HIS A 133 25.70 -0.03 5.42
C HIS A 133 25.52 -0.43 3.96
N TYR A 134 26.58 -0.92 3.31
CA TYR A 134 26.52 -1.43 1.95
C TYR A 134 25.60 -2.67 1.84
N LEU A 135 25.70 -3.62 2.77
CA LEU A 135 24.85 -4.80 2.80
C LEU A 135 23.37 -4.46 3.06
N ILE A 136 23.09 -3.48 3.93
CA ILE A 136 21.73 -2.98 4.16
C ILE A 136 21.12 -2.49 2.84
N VAL A 137 21.87 -1.66 2.08
CA VAL A 137 21.41 -1.14 0.79
C VAL A 137 21.14 -2.28 -0.19
N LYS A 138 22.04 -3.27 -0.27
CA LYS A 138 21.85 -4.43 -1.14
C LYS A 138 20.64 -5.28 -0.78
N CYS A 139 20.42 -5.57 0.50
CA CYS A 139 19.28 -6.38 0.94
C CYS A 139 17.97 -5.69 0.56
N ILE A 140 17.85 -4.39 0.85
CA ILE A 140 16.64 -3.64 0.54
C ILE A 140 16.47 -3.53 -0.98
N ASP A 141 17.51 -3.20 -1.74
CA ASP A 141 17.46 -3.18 -3.21
C ASP A 141 17.00 -4.52 -3.81
N ALA A 142 17.49 -5.64 -3.26
CA ALA A 142 17.09 -6.97 -3.68
C ALA A 142 15.59 -7.23 -3.43
N LEU A 143 15.03 -6.80 -2.30
CA LEU A 143 13.60 -6.91 -2.01
C LEU A 143 12.76 -6.13 -3.02
N PHE A 144 13.13 -4.88 -3.31
CA PHE A 144 12.37 -4.03 -4.24
C PHE A 144 12.45 -4.51 -5.70
N LYS A 145 13.48 -5.28 -6.06
CA LYS A 145 13.60 -5.91 -7.38
C LYS A 145 12.73 -7.17 -7.55
N GLN A 146 12.16 -7.72 -6.48
CA GLN A 146 11.29 -8.88 -6.58
C GLN A 146 9.96 -8.47 -7.23
N GLN A 147 9.65 -9.04 -8.40
CA GLN A 147 8.47 -8.68 -9.19
C GLN A 147 7.14 -9.02 -8.51
N ARG A 148 7.14 -9.98 -7.57
CA ARG A 148 5.92 -10.46 -6.89
C ARG A 148 5.57 -9.67 -5.64
N LEU A 149 6.45 -8.77 -5.22
CA LEU A 149 6.37 -8.10 -3.94
C LEU A 149 6.13 -6.61 -4.15
N ILE A 150 5.08 -6.09 -3.52
CA ILE A 150 4.77 -4.66 -3.52
C ILE A 150 4.99 -4.14 -2.11
N ILE A 151 6.06 -3.36 -1.92
CA ILE A 151 6.33 -2.69 -0.64
C ILE A 151 5.75 -1.28 -0.74
N SER A 152 4.77 -0.96 0.10
CA SER A 152 4.04 0.31 0.04
C SER A 152 3.91 1.00 1.41
N GLY A 153 3.42 2.24 1.40
CA GLY A 153 3.01 2.95 2.62
C GLY A 153 4.16 3.28 3.60
N GLU A 154 3.99 2.93 4.87
CA GLU A 154 4.92 3.31 5.94
C GLU A 154 6.29 2.61 5.82
N THR A 155 6.30 1.35 5.40
CA THR A 155 7.53 0.56 5.19
C THR A 155 8.39 1.16 4.08
N LEU A 156 7.75 1.57 2.98
CA LEU A 156 8.38 2.29 1.88
C LEU A 156 9.00 3.61 2.36
N LEU A 157 8.22 4.41 3.09
CA LEU A 157 8.70 5.69 3.62
C LEU A 157 9.85 5.50 4.61
N SER A 158 9.81 4.45 5.44
CA SER A 158 10.88 4.09 6.37
C SER A 158 12.16 3.68 5.65
N THR A 159 12.03 2.95 4.54
CA THR A 159 13.14 2.62 3.64
C THR A 159 13.80 3.89 3.09
N PHE A 160 13.02 4.83 2.57
CA PHE A 160 13.57 6.10 2.07
C PHE A 160 14.26 6.91 3.16
N LYS A 161 13.69 6.97 4.37
CA LYS A 161 14.34 7.61 5.53
C LYS A 161 15.69 6.96 5.84
N ALA A 162 15.77 5.63 5.77
CA ALA A 162 17.01 4.88 5.96
C ALA A 162 18.04 5.20 4.87
N TYR A 163 17.65 5.21 3.59
CA TYR A 163 18.54 5.58 2.49
C TYR A 163 19.08 7.01 2.59
N LEU A 164 18.25 7.99 2.94
CA LEU A 164 18.73 9.35 3.19
C LEU A 164 19.72 9.41 4.36
N HIS A 165 19.48 8.60 5.40
CA HIS A 165 20.38 8.52 6.54
C HIS A 165 21.73 7.91 6.13
N LEU A 166 21.72 6.78 5.43
CA LEU A 166 22.93 6.11 4.94
C LEU A 166 23.68 6.95 3.91
N TYR A 167 22.97 7.67 3.02
CA TYR A 167 23.59 8.54 2.04
C TYR A 167 24.40 9.67 2.70
N LYS A 168 23.91 10.16 3.85
CA LYS A 168 24.62 11.16 4.66
C LYS A 168 25.88 10.59 5.30
N LEU A 169 25.85 9.33 5.74
CA LEU A 169 26.95 8.69 6.45
C LEU A 169 28.01 8.10 5.50
N GLY A 170 27.58 7.61 4.34
CA GLY A 170 28.40 6.75 3.48
C GLY A 170 29.39 7.48 2.58
N MET A 171 30.43 6.74 2.19
CA MET A 171 31.41 7.12 1.17
C MET A 171 30.87 6.92 -0.26
N GLY A 172 31.63 7.34 -1.28
CA GLY A 172 31.15 7.44 -2.67
C GLY A 172 30.52 6.17 -3.27
N SER A 173 31.05 4.98 -2.95
CA SER A 173 30.50 3.70 -3.43
C SER A 173 29.09 3.44 -2.90
N ILE A 174 28.87 3.64 -1.59
CA ILE A 174 27.56 3.49 -0.94
C ILE A 174 26.56 4.49 -1.53
N LYS A 175 26.97 5.73 -1.78
CA LYS A 175 26.12 6.76 -2.38
C LYS A 175 25.61 6.35 -3.76
N ASN A 176 26.44 5.74 -4.60
CA ASN A 176 26.04 5.25 -5.91
C ASN A 176 25.08 4.06 -5.80
N SER A 177 25.33 3.12 -4.88
CA SER A 177 24.41 2.01 -4.63
C SER A 177 23.05 2.49 -4.12
N ILE A 178 23.01 3.53 -3.27
CA ILE A 178 21.74 4.12 -2.82
C ILE A 178 20.98 4.76 -3.98
N LYS A 179 21.66 5.47 -4.89
CA LYS A 179 21.02 6.02 -6.10
C LYS A 179 20.35 4.92 -6.93
N GLN A 180 21.06 3.82 -7.15
CA GLN A 180 20.51 2.67 -7.88
C GLN A 180 19.35 2.02 -7.12
N ALA A 181 19.47 1.87 -5.80
CA ALA A 181 18.42 1.27 -4.99
C ALA A 181 17.14 2.12 -4.95
N ILE A 182 17.26 3.44 -4.93
CA ILE A 182 16.11 4.36 -5.04
C ILE A 182 15.40 4.19 -6.38
N LYS A 183 16.14 3.94 -7.47
CA LYS A 183 15.55 3.61 -8.75
C LYS A 183 14.68 2.36 -8.65
N SER A 184 15.21 1.27 -8.09
CA SER A 184 14.46 0.02 -7.89
C SER A 184 13.20 0.22 -7.05
N VAL A 185 13.27 1.07 -6.03
CA VAL A 185 12.10 1.41 -5.20
C VAL A 185 11.03 2.15 -6.01
N TYR A 186 11.44 3.12 -6.84
CA TYR A 186 10.52 3.85 -7.70
C TYR A 186 9.94 2.94 -8.80
N ASP A 187 10.77 2.09 -9.42
CA ASP A 187 10.33 1.08 -10.39
C ASP A 187 9.27 0.15 -9.77
N ASN A 188 9.46 -0.32 -8.53
CA ASN A 188 8.47 -1.15 -7.82
C ASN A 188 7.16 -0.39 -7.56
N SER A 189 7.25 0.88 -7.15
CA SER A 189 6.08 1.74 -6.95
C SER A 189 5.33 1.98 -8.27
N GLN A 190 6.07 2.07 -9.38
CA GLN A 190 5.50 2.27 -10.70
C GLN A 190 4.76 1.04 -11.23
N VAL A 191 5.32 -0.16 -11.03
CA VAL A 191 4.64 -1.41 -11.39
C VAL A 191 3.25 -1.48 -10.76
N LYS A 192 3.09 -1.02 -9.52
CA LYS A 192 1.79 -0.94 -8.85
C LYS A 192 0.83 0.04 -9.55
N VAL A 193 1.29 1.24 -9.87
CA VAL A 193 0.48 2.24 -10.61
C VAL A 193 0.05 1.71 -11.98
N ASP A 194 0.96 1.04 -12.69
CA ASP A 194 0.66 0.43 -13.99
C ASP A 194 -0.35 -0.70 -13.87
N MET A 195 -0.21 -1.56 -12.85
CA MET A 195 -1.18 -2.62 -12.53
C MET A 195 -2.58 -2.05 -12.24
N GLU A 196 -2.65 -1.00 -11.42
CA GLU A 196 -3.92 -0.31 -11.13
C GLU A 196 -4.53 0.32 -12.38
N ASN A 197 -3.72 0.95 -13.23
CA ASN A 197 -4.17 1.52 -14.49
C ASN A 197 -4.69 0.45 -15.48
N MET A 198 -4.10 -0.75 -15.47
CA MET A 198 -4.56 -1.87 -16.28
C MET A 198 -5.89 -2.44 -15.77
N LEU A 199 -6.01 -2.67 -14.46
CA LEU A 199 -7.25 -3.12 -13.84
C LEU A 199 -8.40 -2.14 -14.10
N ASN A 200 -8.14 -0.83 -13.99
CA ASN A 200 -9.10 0.23 -14.32
C ASN A 200 -9.54 0.24 -15.79
N LYS A 201 -8.70 -0.27 -16.69
CA LYS A 201 -9.02 -0.45 -18.12
C LYS A 201 -9.70 -1.80 -18.41
N GLY A 202 -9.99 -2.61 -17.39
CA GLY A 202 -10.57 -3.94 -17.54
C GLY A 202 -9.61 -4.96 -18.15
N LEU A 203 -8.30 -4.69 -18.11
CA LEU A 203 -7.28 -5.60 -18.64
C LEU A 203 -6.85 -6.59 -17.55
N SER A 204 -6.90 -7.88 -17.87
CA SER A 204 -6.48 -8.96 -16.98
C SER A 204 -4.96 -9.07 -16.89
N TRP A 205 -4.44 -9.22 -15.67
CA TRP A 205 -3.02 -9.38 -15.37
C TRP A 205 -2.38 -10.62 -16.04
N ASN A 206 -3.18 -11.66 -16.31
CA ASN A 206 -2.73 -12.90 -16.96
C ASN A 206 -2.22 -12.71 -18.40
N SER A 207 -2.42 -11.54 -19.03
CA SER A 207 -1.92 -11.29 -20.38
C SER A 207 -0.42 -10.93 -20.43
N PHE A 208 0.24 -10.75 -19.28
CA PHE A 208 1.64 -10.29 -19.23
C PHE A 208 2.65 -11.39 -18.85
N TYR A 209 2.20 -12.48 -18.21
CA TYR A 209 3.04 -13.59 -17.80
C TYR A 209 2.35 -14.91 -18.14
N ASP A 210 2.75 -15.53 -19.26
CA ASP A 210 2.34 -16.90 -19.58
C ASP A 210 2.97 -17.89 -18.57
N GLU A 211 2.23 -18.22 -17.51
CA GLU A 211 2.09 -19.58 -16.97
C GLU A 211 0.88 -19.62 -16.01
N PRO A 212 -0.12 -20.49 -16.26
CA PRO A 212 -1.30 -20.57 -15.40
C PRO A 212 -0.94 -21.30 -14.10
N LYS A 213 -1.13 -20.62 -12.97
CA LYS A 213 -1.32 -21.28 -11.67
C LYS A 213 -2.74 -21.05 -11.20
N GLU A 214 -3.34 -22.11 -10.69
CA GLU A 214 -4.67 -22.11 -10.10
C GLU A 214 -4.76 -21.00 -9.03
N ILE A 215 -5.76 -20.13 -9.20
CA ILE A 215 -6.02 -18.99 -8.33
C ILE A 215 -6.83 -19.51 -7.14
N GLU A 216 -6.25 -19.50 -5.95
CA GLU A 216 -7.04 -19.35 -4.73
C GLU A 216 -7.58 -17.91 -4.71
N GLU A 217 -8.91 -17.78 -4.67
CA GLU A 217 -9.62 -16.51 -4.62
C GLU A 217 -9.14 -15.67 -3.43
N VAL A 218 -8.52 -14.52 -3.72
CA VAL A 218 -8.19 -13.52 -2.71
C VAL A 218 -9.47 -12.84 -2.27
N ALA A 219 -9.87 -13.12 -1.02
CA ALA A 219 -11.07 -12.57 -0.39
C ALA A 219 -11.02 -11.04 -0.30
N ILE A 220 -11.97 -10.39 -0.96
CA ILE A 220 -12.43 -9.04 -0.67
C ILE A 220 -12.99 -9.08 0.77
N SER A 221 -12.79 -8.04 1.59
CA SER A 221 -13.47 -8.04 2.90
C SER A 221 -14.98 -7.82 2.69
N ASP A 222 -15.72 -8.92 2.55
CA ASP A 222 -17.15 -8.99 2.20
C ASP A 222 -18.06 -8.12 3.10
N GLY A 223 -17.61 -7.74 4.30
CA GLY A 223 -18.44 -7.07 5.32
C GLY A 223 -19.14 -5.79 4.84
N ASP A 224 -18.40 -4.83 4.27
CA ASP A 224 -18.94 -3.50 3.95
C ASP A 224 -19.88 -3.54 2.73
N ILE A 225 -19.56 -4.38 1.73
CA ILE A 225 -20.39 -4.59 0.54
C ILE A 225 -21.67 -5.33 0.94
N VAL A 226 -21.55 -6.41 1.73
CA VAL A 226 -22.71 -7.16 2.23
C VAL A 226 -23.60 -6.28 3.09
N GLU A 227 -23.03 -5.42 3.95
CA GLU A 227 -23.79 -4.47 4.76
C GLU A 227 -24.56 -3.47 3.88
N TYR A 228 -23.92 -2.88 2.88
CA TYR A 228 -24.57 -1.91 2.00
C TYR A 228 -25.65 -2.55 1.10
N VAL A 229 -25.40 -3.76 0.58
CA VAL A 229 -26.40 -4.53 -0.17
C VAL A 229 -27.59 -4.85 0.73
N SER A 230 -27.36 -5.30 1.96
CA SER A 230 -28.41 -5.56 2.95
C SER A 230 -29.24 -4.30 3.27
N ILE A 231 -28.59 -3.15 3.40
CA ILE A 231 -29.26 -1.85 3.59
C ILE A 231 -30.13 -1.49 2.37
N THR A 232 -29.60 -1.67 1.16
CA THR A 232 -30.30 -1.32 -0.08
C THR A 232 -31.50 -2.24 -0.33
N LEU A 233 -31.35 -3.55 -0.10
CA LEU A 233 -32.44 -4.52 -0.22
C LEU A 233 -33.58 -4.23 0.76
N ARG A 234 -33.27 -3.84 2.01
CA ARG A 234 -34.28 -3.42 2.98
C ARG A 234 -35.09 -2.23 2.49
N HIS A 235 -34.43 -1.28 1.83
CA HIS A 235 -35.14 -0.13 1.26
C HIS A 235 -36.10 -0.52 0.13
N MET A 236 -35.70 -1.47 -0.74
CA MET A 236 -36.60 -1.98 -1.79
C MET A 236 -37.86 -2.66 -1.22
N VAL A 237 -37.75 -3.30 -0.05
CA VAL A 237 -38.91 -3.89 0.64
C VAL A 237 -39.91 -2.81 1.07
N ASP A 238 -39.44 -1.64 1.49
CA ASP A 238 -40.31 -0.52 1.88
C ASP A 238 -41.21 -0.07 0.70
N ASP A 239 -40.65 -0.03 -0.52
CA ASP A 239 -41.39 0.35 -1.73
C ASP A 239 -42.47 -0.69 -2.11
N VAL A 240 -42.20 -1.97 -1.86
CA VAL A 240 -43.20 -3.04 -2.05
C VAL A 240 -44.41 -2.85 -1.14
N ILE A 241 -44.20 -2.37 0.08
CA ILE A 241 -45.30 -2.10 1.03
C ILE A 241 -46.20 -0.98 0.50
N LEU A 242 -45.61 0.10 -0.01
CA LEU A 242 -46.34 1.21 -0.62
C LEU A 242 -47.14 0.75 -1.85
N TYR A 243 -46.53 -0.07 -2.70
CA TYR A 243 -47.19 -0.66 -3.85
C TYR A 243 -48.40 -1.52 -3.44
N ASN A 244 -48.24 -2.40 -2.45
CA ASN A 244 -49.32 -3.26 -1.97
C ASN A 244 -50.48 -2.47 -1.37
N GLU A 245 -50.20 -1.44 -0.57
CA GLU A 245 -51.25 -0.58 -0.01
C GLU A 245 -51.98 0.22 -1.11
N ARG A 246 -51.27 0.65 -2.15
CA ARG A 246 -51.89 1.26 -3.33
C ARG A 246 -52.84 0.31 -4.05
N ILE A 247 -52.42 -0.94 -4.30
CA ILE A 247 -53.26 -1.95 -4.95
C ILE A 247 -54.49 -2.27 -4.09
N LYS A 248 -54.30 -2.42 -2.78
CA LYS A 248 -55.35 -2.77 -1.83
C LYS A 248 -56.41 -1.67 -1.67
N THR A 249 -56.00 -0.41 -1.65
CA THR A 249 -56.91 0.73 -1.45
C THR A 249 -57.48 1.30 -2.76
N GLY A 250 -56.83 1.01 -3.90
CA GLY A 250 -57.16 1.59 -5.21
C GLY A 250 -56.85 3.09 -5.32
N GLN A 251 -56.15 3.68 -4.35
CA GLN A 251 -55.89 5.12 -4.32
C GLN A 251 -54.66 5.49 -5.15
N ALA A 252 -54.88 6.15 -6.30
CA ALA A 252 -53.81 6.57 -7.21
C ALA A 252 -52.81 7.57 -6.61
N ASN A 253 -53.18 8.24 -5.51
CA ASN A 253 -52.37 9.25 -4.80
C ASN A 253 -51.44 8.64 -3.73
N ILE A 254 -51.40 7.31 -3.59
CA ILE A 254 -50.34 6.64 -2.83
C ILE A 254 -49.10 6.51 -3.73
N PRO A 255 -47.92 7.00 -3.29
CA PRO A 255 -46.71 6.94 -4.10
C PRO A 255 -46.27 5.50 -4.31
N ILE A 256 -45.66 5.22 -5.46
CA ILE A 256 -45.18 3.86 -5.80
C ILE A 256 -43.83 3.58 -5.13
N ALA A 257 -43.09 4.64 -4.78
CA ALA A 257 -41.81 4.57 -4.11
C ALA A 257 -41.76 5.55 -2.94
N SER A 258 -40.93 5.23 -1.95
CA SER A 258 -40.72 6.02 -0.74
C SER A 258 -40.10 7.38 -1.04
N VAL A 259 -39.34 7.49 -2.14
CA VAL A 259 -38.67 8.70 -2.59
C VAL A 259 -39.04 9.00 -4.05
N PRO A 260 -39.36 10.25 -4.41
CA PRO A 260 -39.69 10.60 -5.80
C PRO A 260 -38.50 10.40 -6.75
N GLN A 261 -38.79 9.89 -7.95
CA GLN A 261 -37.80 9.80 -9.03
C GLN A 261 -37.37 11.20 -9.52
N ALA A 262 -36.28 11.26 -10.28
CA ALA A 262 -35.68 12.53 -10.71
C ALA A 262 -36.67 13.43 -11.45
N TRP A 263 -37.46 12.86 -12.34
CA TRP A 263 -38.48 13.56 -13.13
C TRP A 263 -39.80 13.79 -12.39
N GLU A 264 -40.01 13.18 -11.22
CA GLU A 264 -41.29 13.26 -10.48
C GLU A 264 -41.26 14.26 -9.31
N ALA A 265 -40.09 14.81 -8.98
CA ALA A 265 -39.93 15.68 -7.80
C ALA A 265 -40.77 16.96 -7.87
N GLU A 266 -41.18 17.38 -9.07
CA GLU A 266 -42.05 18.55 -9.29
C GLU A 266 -43.51 18.17 -9.57
N ASP A 267 -43.81 16.87 -9.70
CA ASP A 267 -45.17 16.38 -9.94
C ASP A 267 -46.07 16.73 -8.75
N ILE A 268 -47.23 17.31 -9.06
CA ILE A 268 -48.29 17.66 -8.11
C ILE A 268 -48.70 16.43 -7.27
N LYS A 269 -48.56 15.22 -7.82
CA LYS A 269 -48.82 13.96 -7.11
C LYS A 269 -47.99 13.81 -5.83
N TYR A 270 -46.72 14.25 -5.83
CA TYR A 270 -45.86 14.20 -4.63
C TYR A 270 -46.03 15.40 -3.69
N LYS A 271 -46.84 16.40 -4.09
CA LYS A 271 -47.26 17.49 -3.20
C LYS A 271 -48.51 17.13 -2.39
N ASN A 272 -49.39 16.29 -2.94
CA ASN A 272 -50.70 15.94 -2.37
C ASN A 272 -50.90 14.42 -2.18
N TYR A 273 -49.87 13.68 -1.79
CA TYR A 273 -49.96 12.24 -1.62
C TYR A 273 -50.50 11.82 -0.25
N ILE A 274 -51.00 10.60 -0.17
CA ILE A 274 -51.46 9.98 1.08
C ILE A 274 -50.25 9.32 1.76
N GLU A 275 -49.90 9.80 2.95
CA GLU A 275 -48.82 9.24 3.75
C GLU A 275 -49.23 7.85 4.29
N VAL A 276 -48.52 6.82 3.85
CA VAL A 276 -48.70 5.46 4.37
C VAL A 276 -47.76 5.29 5.57
N LYS A 277 -48.34 5.26 6.77
CA LYS A 277 -47.60 5.02 8.01
C LYS A 277 -47.44 3.53 8.25
N VAL A 278 -46.23 3.04 8.01
CA VAL A 278 -45.85 1.65 8.23
C VAL A 278 -45.11 1.57 9.56
N VAL A 279 -45.32 0.49 10.32
CA VAL A 279 -44.65 0.28 11.61
C VAL A 279 -43.69 -0.90 11.48
N GLU A 280 -42.41 -0.65 11.75
CA GLU A 280 -41.36 -1.67 11.79
C GLU A 280 -40.71 -1.64 13.18
N ASN A 281 -40.67 -2.77 13.88
CA ASN A 281 -40.07 -2.88 15.22
C ASN A 281 -40.59 -1.82 16.23
N GLY A 282 -41.88 -1.46 16.13
CA GLY A 282 -42.49 -0.44 16.98
C GLY A 282 -42.18 1.01 16.59
N ILE A 283 -41.41 1.24 15.52
CA ILE A 283 -41.07 2.56 14.99
C ILE A 283 -41.93 2.84 13.75
N THR A 284 -42.71 3.93 13.82
CA THR A 284 -43.53 4.37 12.68
C THR A 284 -42.67 5.08 11.63
N SER A 285 -42.93 4.81 10.36
CA SER A 285 -42.25 5.48 9.24
C SER A 285 -42.46 7.00 9.25
N GLY A 286 -41.46 7.72 8.72
CA GLY A 286 -41.59 9.14 8.43
C GLY A 286 -42.14 9.39 7.03
N LYS A 287 -42.12 10.66 6.64
CA LYS A 287 -42.66 11.16 5.36
C LYS A 287 -42.15 10.38 4.12
N PHE A 288 -40.89 9.98 4.14
CA PHE A 288 -40.22 9.24 3.06
C PHE A 288 -39.85 7.81 3.50
N GLY A 289 -40.56 7.24 4.47
CA GLY A 289 -40.23 5.91 5.02
C GLY A 289 -39.25 5.98 6.20
N TRP A 290 -38.30 5.06 6.23
CA TRP A 290 -37.26 5.00 7.26
C TRP A 290 -35.89 5.35 6.70
N CYS A 291 -35.02 5.91 7.54
CA CYS A 291 -33.68 6.29 7.13
C CYS A 291 -32.88 5.07 6.69
N ILE A 292 -32.23 5.19 5.53
CA ILE A 292 -31.43 4.12 4.93
C ILE A 292 -30.35 3.57 5.87
N LEU A 293 -29.78 4.40 6.76
CA LEU A 293 -28.70 3.95 7.65
C LEU A 293 -29.15 3.45 9.02
N CYS A 294 -30.06 4.17 9.67
CA CYS A 294 -30.37 3.94 11.09
C CYS A 294 -31.81 3.46 11.34
N ARG A 295 -32.62 3.32 10.28
CA ARG A 295 -34.04 2.94 10.34
C ARG A 295 -34.93 3.82 11.24
N GLN A 296 -34.46 5.00 11.64
CA GLN A 296 -35.30 6.02 12.27
C GLN A 296 -36.25 6.66 11.25
N PRO A 297 -37.38 7.27 11.67
CA PRO A 297 -38.31 7.92 10.74
C PRO A 297 -37.58 8.94 9.86
N ALA A 298 -37.79 8.89 8.54
CA ALA A 298 -37.13 9.78 7.58
C ALA A 298 -38.05 10.92 7.13
N PRO A 299 -37.97 12.12 7.74
CA PRO A 299 -38.68 13.30 7.25
C PRO A 299 -38.06 13.89 5.96
N TYR A 300 -36.86 13.46 5.56
CA TYR A 300 -36.15 13.96 4.39
C TYR A 300 -35.68 12.83 3.48
N PHE A 301 -35.23 13.20 2.28
CA PHE A 301 -34.50 12.32 1.38
C PHE A 301 -33.31 13.03 0.75
N CYS A 302 -32.32 12.27 0.28
CA CYS A 302 -31.17 12.79 -0.44
C CYS A 302 -31.53 13.00 -1.91
N LYS A 303 -31.40 14.23 -2.43
CA LYS A 303 -31.70 14.52 -3.86
C LYS A 303 -30.75 13.81 -4.83
N ASP A 304 -29.50 13.61 -4.41
CA ASP A 304 -28.43 13.07 -5.25
C ASP A 304 -28.54 11.54 -5.36
N THR A 305 -28.74 10.85 -4.23
CA THR A 305 -28.79 9.39 -4.18
C THR A 305 -30.22 8.83 -4.16
N ARG A 306 -31.23 9.69 -3.99
CA ARG A 306 -32.66 9.34 -3.95
C ARG A 306 -33.04 8.32 -2.89
N VAL A 307 -32.40 8.40 -1.73
CA VAL A 307 -32.69 7.55 -0.56
C VAL A 307 -33.24 8.36 0.62
N PRO A 308 -34.06 7.76 1.49
CA PRO A 308 -34.59 8.41 2.68
C PRO A 308 -33.52 8.60 3.76
N VAL A 309 -33.50 9.78 4.38
CA VAL A 309 -32.54 10.14 5.42
C VAL A 309 -33.22 10.88 6.57
N CYS A 310 -32.85 10.57 7.81
CA CYS A 310 -33.40 11.27 8.97
C CYS A 310 -32.64 12.57 9.32
N SER A 311 -31.38 12.70 8.90
CA SER A 311 -30.51 13.79 9.34
C SER A 311 -29.32 14.02 8.40
N VAL A 312 -28.68 15.18 8.50
CA VAL A 312 -27.45 15.51 7.77
C VAL A 312 -26.29 14.55 8.11
N PRO A 313 -26.06 14.15 9.37
CA PRO A 313 -25.09 13.10 9.69
C PRO A 313 -25.34 11.79 8.95
N CYS A 314 -26.59 11.32 8.90
CA CYS A 314 -26.93 10.11 8.16
C CYS A 314 -26.72 10.29 6.65
N LYS A 315 -27.00 11.48 6.09
CA LYS A 315 -26.64 11.79 4.69
C LYS A 315 -25.13 11.62 4.49
N LYS A 316 -24.30 12.27 5.31
CA LYS A 316 -22.82 12.20 5.18
C LYS A 316 -22.28 10.78 5.25
N LYS A 317 -22.69 10.02 6.27
CA LYS A 317 -22.27 8.62 6.42
C LYS A 317 -22.68 7.75 5.23
N HIS A 318 -23.83 8.01 4.61
CA HIS A 318 -24.27 7.27 3.43
C HIS A 318 -23.39 7.59 2.20
N PHE A 319 -22.99 8.85 2.02
CA PHE A 319 -22.01 9.22 0.99
C PHE A 319 -20.65 8.57 1.24
N GLU A 320 -20.19 8.52 2.49
CA GLU A 320 -18.94 7.84 2.85
C GLU A 320 -19.01 6.35 2.48
N MET A 321 -20.12 5.66 2.75
CA MET A 321 -20.31 4.26 2.34
C MET A 321 -20.30 4.09 0.81
N ILE A 322 -21.00 4.95 0.07
CA ILE A 322 -21.00 4.90 -1.40
C ILE A 322 -19.59 5.14 -1.94
N GLU A 323 -18.87 6.12 -1.39
CA GLU A 323 -17.52 6.44 -1.83
C GLU A 323 -16.54 5.30 -1.52
N ASN A 324 -16.64 4.69 -0.34
CA ASN A 324 -15.85 3.51 0.02
C ASN A 324 -16.12 2.33 -0.92
N ILE A 325 -17.39 2.10 -1.29
CA ILE A 325 -17.74 1.04 -2.24
C ILE A 325 -17.22 1.36 -3.65
N LYS A 326 -17.31 2.61 -4.09
CA LYS A 326 -16.70 3.03 -5.36
C LYS A 326 -15.19 2.85 -5.36
N ILE A 327 -14.53 3.20 -4.25
CA ILE A 327 -13.11 2.97 -4.01
C ILE A 327 -12.80 1.47 -4.12
N MET A 328 -13.58 0.60 -3.47
CA MET A 328 -13.42 -0.85 -3.54
C MET A 328 -13.66 -1.41 -4.95
N GLN A 329 -14.72 -0.96 -5.64
CA GLN A 329 -15.10 -1.41 -6.98
C GLN A 329 -14.17 -0.92 -8.08
N SER A 330 -13.54 0.24 -7.90
CA SER A 330 -12.54 0.79 -8.83
C SER A 330 -11.12 0.33 -8.50
N GLY A 331 -10.92 -0.47 -7.45
CA GLY A 331 -9.59 -0.79 -6.95
C GLY A 331 -8.81 0.44 -6.44
N GLN A 332 -9.43 1.63 -6.34
CA GLN A 332 -8.82 2.85 -5.80
C GLN A 332 -8.80 2.82 -4.28
N GLN A 333 -8.28 1.76 -3.68
CA GLN A 333 -8.00 1.73 -2.24
C GLN A 333 -7.05 2.89 -1.94
N SER A 334 -7.57 3.96 -1.31
CA SER A 334 -6.84 5.13 -0.78
C SER A 334 -5.53 5.40 -1.51
N ARG A 335 -5.52 6.34 -2.50
CA ARG A 335 -4.34 6.83 -3.24
C ARG A 335 -3.18 7.27 -2.33
N ASN A 336 -2.52 6.31 -1.71
CA ASN A 336 -1.11 6.32 -1.38
C ASN A 336 -0.44 5.94 -2.68
N ASP A 337 -0.46 6.87 -3.63
CA ASP A 337 0.50 6.82 -4.71
C ASP A 337 1.87 6.89 -4.01
N ASP A 338 2.50 5.74 -3.90
CA ASP A 338 3.76 5.55 -3.21
C ASP A 338 4.81 6.54 -3.78
N CYS A 339 4.75 6.83 -5.08
CA CYS A 339 5.52 7.89 -5.74
C CYS A 339 5.21 9.27 -5.16
N GLN A 340 3.93 9.60 -4.93
CA GLN A 340 3.51 10.85 -4.30
C GLN A 340 3.99 10.97 -2.84
N ILE A 341 3.98 9.89 -2.06
CA ILE A 341 4.50 9.89 -0.68
C ILE A 341 5.99 10.20 -0.68
N ILE A 342 6.76 9.50 -1.53
CA ILE A 342 8.20 9.72 -1.71
C ILE A 342 8.45 11.17 -2.11
N PHE A 343 7.72 11.64 -3.11
CA PHE A 343 7.88 12.99 -3.66
C PHE A 343 7.61 14.05 -2.59
N LYS A 344 6.44 14.02 -1.93
CA LYS A 344 6.09 14.95 -0.85
C LYS A 344 7.11 14.92 0.29
N TYR A 345 7.59 13.74 0.66
CA TYR A 345 8.62 13.61 1.68
C TYR A 345 9.92 14.30 1.26
N LEU A 346 10.43 14.03 0.05
CA LEU A 346 11.65 14.67 -0.47
C LEU A 346 11.49 16.20 -0.56
N SER A 347 10.37 16.69 -1.09
CA SER A 347 10.08 18.13 -1.20
C SER A 347 10.05 18.81 0.17
N SER A 348 9.40 18.18 1.15
CA SER A 348 9.33 18.71 2.53
C SER A 348 10.72 18.80 3.20
N LYS A 349 11.66 17.92 2.84
CA LYS A 349 13.03 17.95 3.34
C LYS A 349 13.91 18.93 2.58
N ALA A 350 13.71 19.07 1.27
CA ALA A 350 14.38 20.07 0.45
C ALA A 350 13.99 21.52 0.82
N ASN A 351 12.81 21.71 1.43
CA ASN A 351 12.34 23.00 1.95
C ASN A 351 13.06 23.50 3.21
N LYS A 352 13.78 22.63 3.94
CA LYS A 352 14.37 23.02 5.24
C LYS A 352 15.72 23.72 5.04
N ASP A 353 15.78 24.98 5.49
CA ASP A 353 16.77 26.00 5.08
C ASP A 353 18.27 25.76 5.42
N LYS A 354 18.63 24.75 6.23
CA LYS A 354 20.01 24.61 6.75
C LYS A 354 20.52 23.18 6.84
N ASN A 355 20.52 22.41 5.74
CA ASN A 355 21.11 21.08 5.82
C ASN A 355 21.69 20.59 4.48
N ILE A 356 22.83 19.90 4.55
CA ILE A 356 23.41 19.04 3.49
C ILE A 356 22.35 18.07 2.92
N LYS A 357 21.33 17.74 3.72
CA LYS A 357 20.16 16.95 3.32
C LYS A 357 19.38 17.56 2.16
N LYS A 358 19.48 18.87 1.93
CA LYS A 358 18.76 19.60 0.89
C LYS A 358 19.24 19.25 -0.51
N GLU A 359 20.55 19.33 -0.75
CA GLU A 359 21.17 19.00 -2.04
C GLU A 359 20.88 17.55 -2.42
N VAL A 360 21.00 16.63 -1.46
CA VAL A 360 20.67 15.21 -1.66
C VAL A 360 19.20 14.99 -2.03
N CYS A 361 18.26 15.69 -1.36
CA CYS A 361 16.85 15.57 -1.71
C CYS A 361 16.56 16.15 -3.11
N LEU A 362 17.19 17.26 -3.47
CA LEU A 362 17.05 17.85 -4.80
C LEU A 362 17.64 16.94 -5.89
N ASP A 363 18.80 16.33 -5.63
CA ASP A 363 19.40 15.36 -6.56
C ASP A 363 18.48 14.15 -6.79
N PHE A 364 17.81 13.67 -5.73
CA PHE A 364 16.85 12.58 -5.88
C PHE A 364 15.56 13.01 -6.59
N ILE A 365 15.04 14.21 -6.31
CA ILE A 365 13.90 14.76 -7.05
C ILE A 365 14.26 14.88 -8.54
N LEU A 366 15.43 15.45 -8.86
CA LEU A 366 15.91 15.57 -10.24
C LEU A 366 16.02 14.19 -10.90
N TYR A 367 16.63 13.23 -10.21
CA TYR A 367 16.79 11.87 -10.72
C TYR A 367 15.45 11.18 -11.04
N ILE A 368 14.46 11.33 -10.18
CA ILE A 368 13.11 10.80 -10.39
C ILE A 368 12.47 11.46 -11.62
N ILE A 369 12.56 12.78 -11.71
CA ILE A 369 12.01 13.56 -12.84
C ILE A 369 12.67 13.17 -14.17
N GLU A 370 14.00 13.01 -14.19
CA GLU A 370 14.75 12.58 -15.38
C GLU A 370 14.40 11.15 -15.80
N SER A 371 14.20 10.26 -14.84
CA SER A 371 13.97 8.83 -15.10
C SER A 371 12.53 8.51 -15.49
N TYR A 372 11.55 9.31 -15.06
CA TYR A 372 10.11 9.03 -15.20
C TYR A 372 9.30 10.23 -15.71
N PRO A 373 9.63 10.81 -16.87
CA PRO A 373 9.04 12.07 -17.33
C PRO A 373 7.52 12.02 -17.56
N LEU A 374 6.98 10.87 -17.99
CA LEU A 374 5.53 10.71 -18.21
C LEU A 374 4.73 10.68 -16.90
N HIS A 375 5.35 10.19 -15.81
CA HIS A 375 4.71 10.06 -14.51
C HIS A 375 4.64 11.37 -13.74
N ILE A 376 5.50 12.34 -14.09
CA ILE A 376 5.44 13.70 -13.57
C ILE A 376 4.04 14.29 -13.75
N GLN A 377 3.34 13.94 -14.83
CA GLN A 377 1.98 14.43 -15.10
C GLN A 377 0.93 13.90 -14.11
N GLN A 378 1.24 12.80 -13.42
CA GLN A 378 0.34 12.17 -12.44
C GLN A 378 0.64 12.67 -11.02
N LEU A 379 1.82 13.27 -10.79
CA LEU A 379 2.19 13.83 -9.51
C LEU A 379 1.37 15.10 -9.22
N ASN A 380 0.77 15.15 -8.04
CA ASN A 380 0.11 16.34 -7.52
C ASN A 380 1.16 17.28 -6.93
N PHE A 381 1.43 18.39 -7.63
CA PHE A 381 2.31 19.45 -7.18
C PHE A 381 1.56 20.42 -6.28
N ASP A 382 1.77 20.29 -4.97
CA ASP A 382 1.19 21.18 -3.97
C ASP A 382 1.99 22.48 -3.80
N GLU A 383 1.43 23.41 -3.03
CA GLU A 383 2.05 24.70 -2.72
C GLU A 383 3.42 24.52 -2.02
N ASN A 384 3.61 23.45 -1.24
CA ASN A 384 4.88 23.15 -0.60
C ASN A 384 5.98 22.88 -1.62
N PHE A 385 5.66 22.17 -2.70
CA PHE A 385 6.61 21.91 -3.77
C PHE A 385 6.99 23.18 -4.54
N ILE A 386 6.03 24.07 -4.79
CA ILE A 386 6.29 25.35 -5.45
C ILE A 386 7.17 26.25 -4.57
N ASN A 387 6.83 26.35 -3.29
CA ASN A 387 7.65 27.05 -2.30
C ASN A 387 9.08 26.49 -2.27
N MET A 388 9.24 25.17 -2.43
CA MET A 388 10.54 24.52 -2.53
C MET A 388 11.35 24.99 -3.74
N ILE A 389 10.75 25.03 -4.92
CA ILE A 389 11.40 25.54 -6.12
C ILE A 389 11.80 27.01 -5.91
N CYS A 390 10.87 27.87 -5.50
CA CYS A 390 11.11 29.30 -5.31
C CYS A 390 12.24 29.59 -4.31
N LEU A 391 12.24 28.93 -3.15
CA LEU A 391 13.28 29.09 -2.12
C LEU A 391 14.64 28.60 -2.61
N ASN A 392 14.66 27.53 -3.40
CA ASN A 392 15.91 26.87 -3.80
C ASN A 392 16.56 27.50 -5.03
N LEU A 393 15.79 28.18 -5.88
CA LEU A 393 16.31 29.04 -6.95
C LEU A 393 17.05 30.26 -6.41
N LYS A 394 16.59 30.83 -5.29
CA LYS A 394 17.25 31.98 -4.62
C LYS A 394 18.59 31.59 -3.97
N ASN A 395 18.83 30.30 -3.73
CA ASN A 395 20.04 29.81 -3.08
C ASN A 395 21.09 29.38 -4.11
N LYS A 396 22.22 30.11 -4.16
CA LYS A 396 23.32 29.88 -5.13
C LYS A 396 23.87 28.46 -5.17
N ARG A 397 23.81 27.68 -4.08
CA ARG A 397 24.34 26.31 -4.04
C ARG A 397 23.40 25.30 -4.70
N THR A 398 22.10 25.53 -4.59
CA THR A 398 21.06 24.61 -5.07
C THR A 398 20.40 25.07 -6.36
N SER A 399 20.68 26.30 -6.79
CA SER A 399 20.00 26.93 -7.93
C SER A 399 20.19 26.16 -9.22
N THR A 400 21.37 25.58 -9.49
CA THR A 400 21.60 24.79 -10.71
C THR A 400 20.72 23.54 -10.79
N THR A 401 20.71 22.71 -9.73
CA THR A 401 19.86 21.50 -9.69
C THR A 401 18.38 21.88 -9.70
N THR A 402 18.00 22.92 -8.95
CA THR A 402 16.61 23.40 -8.91
C THR A 402 16.15 23.94 -10.26
N PHE A 403 17.03 24.62 -10.99
CA PHE A 403 16.74 25.11 -12.33
C PHE A 403 16.56 23.95 -13.32
N LYS A 404 17.36 22.89 -13.23
CA LYS A 404 17.16 21.67 -14.03
C LYS A 404 15.81 21.02 -13.74
N ILE A 405 15.44 20.90 -12.46
CA ILE A 405 14.13 20.40 -12.04
C ILE A 405 13.02 21.24 -12.67
N LEU A 406 13.08 22.57 -12.51
CA LEU A 406 12.09 23.48 -13.08
C LEU A 406 11.99 23.35 -14.60
N LEU A 407 13.13 23.26 -15.29
CA LEU A 407 13.17 23.11 -16.74
C LEU A 407 12.46 21.82 -17.20
N LEU A 408 12.75 20.69 -16.55
CA LEU A 408 12.11 19.41 -16.87
C LEU A 408 10.62 19.41 -16.56
N LEU A 409 10.20 20.06 -15.47
CA LEU A 409 8.79 20.25 -15.15
C LEU A 409 8.06 21.10 -16.20
N ILE A 410 8.70 22.17 -16.70
CA ILE A 410 8.15 22.97 -17.80
C ILE A 410 8.05 22.13 -19.07
N PHE A 411 9.02 21.27 -19.36
CA PHE A 411 8.96 20.42 -20.55
C PHE A 411 7.88 19.33 -20.46
N HIS A 412 7.68 18.71 -19.29
CA HIS A 412 6.84 17.52 -19.17
C HIS A 412 5.46 17.78 -18.56
N ALA A 413 5.28 18.86 -17.81
CA ALA A 413 4.06 19.14 -17.04
C ALA A 413 3.61 20.62 -17.12
N ARG A 414 3.94 21.32 -18.22
CA ARG A 414 3.58 22.73 -18.44
C ARG A 414 2.11 23.02 -18.15
N ASP A 415 1.22 22.24 -18.75
CA ASP A 415 -0.22 22.49 -18.71
C ASP A 415 -0.79 22.28 -17.30
N LEU A 416 -0.17 21.39 -16.52
CA LEU A 416 -0.54 21.12 -15.13
C LEU A 416 0.00 22.17 -14.15
N LEU A 417 1.07 22.85 -14.54
CA LEU A 417 1.79 23.81 -13.72
C LEU A 417 1.54 25.26 -14.12
N GLN A 418 0.58 25.56 -15.02
CA GLN A 418 0.40 26.91 -15.55
C GLN A 418 0.25 27.96 -14.43
N ILE A 419 -0.63 27.73 -13.45
CA ILE A 419 -0.86 28.62 -12.31
C ILE A 419 0.40 28.73 -11.44
N GLN A 420 1.09 27.62 -11.24
CA GLN A 420 2.28 27.55 -10.40
C GLN A 420 3.50 28.22 -11.06
N LEU A 421 3.63 28.15 -12.38
CA LEU A 421 4.68 28.82 -13.14
C LEU A 421 4.47 30.34 -13.16
N GLU A 422 3.22 30.81 -13.20
CA GLU A 422 2.90 32.24 -13.02
C GLU A 422 3.31 32.79 -11.63
N ILE A 423 3.42 31.94 -10.61
CA ILE A 423 3.91 32.32 -9.28
C ILE A 423 5.45 32.34 -9.24
N ILE A 424 6.11 31.49 -10.04
CA ILE A 424 7.56 31.33 -10.05
C ILE A 424 8.25 32.42 -10.88
N PHE A 425 7.69 32.74 -12.06
CA PHE A 425 8.19 33.74 -13.00
C PHE A 425 7.58 35.12 -12.72
#